data_AF-A0A2R8B9X1-F1
#
_entry.id   AF-A0A2R8B9X1-F1
#
_cell.length_a   1.000
_cell.length_b   1.000
_cell.length_c   1.000
_cell.angle_alpha   90.00
_cell.angle_beta   90.00
_cell.angle_gamma   90.00
#
_symmetry.space_group_name_H-M   'P 1'
#
loop_
_entity.id
_entity.type
_entity.pdbx_description
1 polymer ?
#
loop_
_entity_poly.entity_id
_entity_poly.type
_entity_poly.pdbx_seq_one_letter_code
_entity_poly.pdbx_strand_id
1 'polypeptide(L)'
;MQEDDPWALTPTASKTDAIAQTPHNPMHYALDRITGVTPLDGTTDETVPAALWPAVFGPLPKSPDAAAPASFAILDAAKITNLPQMLEGSRLPHQCLFQGKALEDLGDAAPWIVALEDNNRFVRGLFTRSSAPWDVWDTDGGVILRSYEDLNSLRSHFRKFTKVRDETDTWMFFRFWEPSWVERLAEVLDPNQLHALLKGVEAFGAKSGEDFVILRPT
;
A
#
# COMPACT_ATOMS: atom_id res chain seq x y z
N MET A 1 2.74 20.01 -26.06
CA MET A 1 2.14 18.76 -25.55
C MET A 1 2.10 18.90 -24.06
N GLN A 2 0.95 19.32 -23.52
CA GLN A 2 0.67 19.27 -22.10
C GLN A 2 0.18 17.83 -21.90
N GLU A 3 0.99 17.00 -21.25
CA GLU A 3 0.51 15.71 -20.77
C GLU A 3 -0.58 16.03 -19.73
N ASP A 4 -1.81 15.55 -19.97
CA ASP A 4 -2.87 15.60 -18.98
C ASP A 4 -2.36 14.89 -17.73
N ASP A 5 -2.09 15.66 -16.67
CA ASP A 5 -1.67 15.11 -15.38
C ASP A 5 -2.94 14.63 -14.65
N PRO A 6 -3.17 13.31 -14.51
CA PRO A 6 -4.35 12.80 -13.83
C PRO A 6 -4.34 13.09 -12.31
N TRP A 7 -3.29 13.75 -11.80
CA TRP A 7 -3.05 14.07 -10.39
C TRP A 7 -3.08 15.56 -10.07
N ALA A 8 -3.42 16.42 -11.03
CA ALA A 8 -3.76 17.80 -10.70
C ALA A 8 -5.08 17.80 -9.90
N LEU A 9 -5.02 18.16 -8.61
CA LEU A 9 -6.23 18.42 -7.82
C LEU A 9 -6.91 19.64 -8.43
N THR A 10 -7.89 19.43 -9.31
CA THR A 10 -8.79 20.51 -9.70
C THR A 10 -9.67 20.85 -8.50
N PRO A 11 -9.86 22.15 -8.18
CA PRO A 11 -10.83 22.55 -7.18
C PRO A 11 -12.16 21.90 -7.54
N THR A 12 -12.86 21.33 -6.57
CA THR A 12 -14.14 20.65 -6.76
C THR A 12 -15.02 21.47 -7.70
N ALA A 13 -15.12 21.03 -8.96
CA ALA A 13 -15.92 21.74 -9.93
C ALA A 13 -17.38 21.62 -9.48
N SER A 14 -17.96 22.76 -9.11
CA SER A 14 -19.41 22.93 -9.11
C SER A 14 -19.97 22.28 -10.36
N LYS A 15 -21.02 21.47 -10.18
CA LYS A 15 -21.79 20.85 -11.26
C LYS A 15 -21.99 21.86 -12.39
N THR A 16 -21.28 21.67 -13.50
CA THR A 16 -21.53 22.09 -14.89
C THR A 16 -20.15 22.31 -15.52
N ASP A 17 -19.63 21.28 -16.18
CA ASP A 17 -19.06 21.37 -17.53
C ASP A 17 -18.54 19.98 -17.94
N ALA A 18 -19.35 19.30 -18.74
CA ALA A 18 -19.02 18.02 -19.34
C ALA A 18 -18.18 18.27 -20.60
N ILE A 19 -16.91 17.85 -20.57
CA ILE A 19 -16.12 17.64 -21.78
C ILE A 19 -15.93 16.14 -21.95
N ALA A 20 -16.33 15.63 -23.12
CA ALA A 20 -16.44 14.23 -23.46
C ALA A 20 -15.09 13.48 -23.34
N GLN A 21 -15.01 12.59 -22.35
CA GLN A 21 -13.98 11.54 -22.26
C GLN A 21 -14.51 10.28 -22.94
N THR A 22 -13.63 9.62 -23.71
CA THR A 22 -13.88 8.31 -24.33
C THR A 22 -14.41 7.33 -23.28
N PRO A 23 -15.42 6.48 -23.57
CA PRO A 23 -16.00 5.60 -22.56
C PRO A 23 -15.00 4.48 -22.22
N HIS A 24 -14.08 4.73 -21.31
CA HIS A 24 -13.41 3.67 -20.56
C HIS A 24 -14.39 3.27 -19.46
N ASN A 25 -14.86 2.03 -19.48
CA ASN A 25 -15.66 1.53 -18.37
C ASN A 25 -14.75 1.55 -17.12
N PRO A 26 -15.04 2.39 -16.10
CA PRO A 26 -14.14 2.55 -14.99
C PRO A 26 -13.98 1.21 -14.26
N MET A 27 -12.75 0.85 -13.93
CA MET A 27 -12.52 -0.28 -13.03
C MET A 27 -13.07 0.08 -11.66
N HIS A 28 -13.95 -0.77 -11.15
CA HIS A 28 -14.54 -0.62 -9.83
C HIS A 28 -13.72 -1.38 -8.80
N TYR A 29 -13.79 -0.93 -7.55
CA TYR A 29 -13.13 -1.57 -6.42
C TYR A 29 -14.14 -1.86 -5.32
N ALA A 30 -14.12 -3.08 -4.80
CA ALA A 30 -14.86 -3.47 -3.60
C ALA A 30 -13.99 -3.28 -2.36
N LEU A 31 -14.61 -2.83 -1.27
CA LEU A 31 -14.01 -2.76 0.05
C LEU A 31 -14.49 -3.95 0.89
N ASP A 32 -13.60 -4.90 1.12
CA ASP A 32 -13.83 -6.03 2.01
C ASP A 32 -13.28 -5.74 3.41
N ARG A 33 -13.94 -6.28 4.43
CA ARG A 33 -13.53 -6.12 5.84
C ARG A 33 -13.42 -7.47 6.52
N ILE A 34 -12.28 -7.72 7.16
CA ILE A 34 -12.03 -8.83 8.06
C ILE A 34 -12.13 -8.28 9.47
N THR A 35 -13.15 -8.69 10.22
CA THR A 35 -13.47 -8.11 11.53
C THR A 35 -12.73 -8.78 12.68
N GLY A 36 -12.38 -8.01 13.70
CA GLY A 36 -11.85 -8.55 14.97
C GLY A 36 -10.54 -9.33 14.81
N VAL A 37 -9.61 -8.78 14.03
CA VAL A 37 -8.31 -9.41 13.79
C VAL A 37 -7.47 -9.34 15.06
N THR A 38 -7.21 -10.52 15.63
CA THR A 38 -6.30 -10.64 16.77
C THR A 38 -4.86 -10.74 16.25
N PRO A 39 -3.94 -9.84 16.64
CA PRO A 39 -2.53 -9.94 16.28
C PRO A 39 -1.88 -11.18 16.90
N LEU A 40 -0.75 -11.58 16.35
CA LEU A 40 0.13 -12.54 17.00
C LEU A 40 0.68 -11.95 18.31
N ASP A 41 1.07 -12.81 19.25
CA ASP A 41 1.63 -12.44 20.55
C ASP A 41 3.13 -12.72 20.67
N GLY A 42 3.76 -13.21 19.61
CA GLY A 42 5.17 -13.55 19.53
C GLY A 42 5.52 -14.95 20.10
N THR A 43 4.52 -15.72 20.54
CA THR A 43 4.73 -17.08 21.07
C THR A 43 4.62 -18.17 20.01
N THR A 44 4.10 -17.80 18.83
CA THR A 44 3.78 -18.74 17.77
C THR A 44 4.77 -18.67 16.62
N ASP A 45 4.73 -19.71 15.78
CA ASP A 45 5.51 -19.76 14.55
C ASP A 45 4.74 -19.29 13.30
N GLU A 46 3.48 -18.89 13.45
CA GLU A 46 2.74 -18.31 12.33
C GLU A 46 3.37 -16.98 11.87
N THR A 47 3.30 -16.71 10.58
CA THR A 47 3.78 -15.44 10.01
C THR A 47 2.76 -14.32 10.13
N VAL A 48 1.47 -14.68 10.06
CA VAL A 48 0.34 -13.75 10.12
C VAL A 48 -0.82 -14.38 10.89
N PRO A 49 -1.73 -13.60 11.48
CA PRO A 49 -2.98 -14.12 12.04
C PRO A 49 -3.72 -14.98 11.02
N ALA A 50 -4.28 -16.10 11.46
CA ALA A 50 -4.95 -17.05 10.58
C ALA A 50 -6.06 -16.40 9.72
N ALA A 51 -6.77 -15.42 10.27
CA ALA A 51 -7.79 -14.65 9.56
C ALA A 51 -7.23 -13.80 8.40
N LEU A 52 -5.96 -13.39 8.47
CA LEU A 52 -5.30 -12.59 7.44
C LEU A 52 -4.55 -13.43 6.41
N TRP A 53 -4.20 -14.68 6.71
CA TRP A 53 -3.42 -15.52 5.80
C TRP A 53 -4.03 -15.60 4.37
N PRO A 54 -5.36 -15.80 4.19
CA PRO A 54 -5.95 -15.83 2.84
C PRO A 54 -5.76 -14.52 2.07
N ALA A 55 -5.79 -13.38 2.75
CA ALA A 55 -5.58 -12.08 2.13
C ALA A 55 -4.09 -11.81 1.81
N VAL A 56 -3.20 -12.14 2.75
CA VAL A 56 -1.77 -11.81 2.66
C VAL A 56 -1.00 -12.82 1.82
N PHE A 57 -1.32 -14.11 1.88
CA PHE A 57 -0.58 -15.17 1.17
C PHE A 57 -1.46 -16.15 0.40
N GLY A 58 -2.79 -16.12 0.61
CA GLY A 58 -3.72 -16.99 -0.09
C GLY A 58 -3.78 -16.75 -1.61
N PRO A 59 -4.44 -17.65 -2.36
CA PRO A 59 -4.57 -17.53 -3.80
C PRO A 59 -5.43 -16.32 -4.19
N LEU A 60 -5.12 -15.69 -5.33
CA LEU A 60 -5.94 -14.63 -5.93
C LEU A 60 -6.74 -15.13 -7.14
N PRO A 61 -7.87 -14.48 -7.49
CA PRO A 61 -8.66 -14.84 -8.66
C PRO A 61 -7.94 -14.54 -10.00
N LYS A 62 -7.62 -15.60 -10.79
CA LYS A 62 -7.04 -15.65 -12.17
C LYS A 62 -5.61 -15.09 -12.32
N SER A 63 -4.67 -15.69 -13.05
CA SER A 63 -4.70 -16.33 -14.37
C SER A 63 -3.84 -17.62 -14.39
N PRO A 64 -4.22 -18.71 -15.09
CA PRO A 64 -3.43 -19.95 -15.16
C PRO A 64 -2.01 -19.77 -15.76
N ASP A 65 -1.79 -18.68 -16.50
CA ASP A 65 -0.50 -18.35 -17.12
C ASP A 65 0.29 -17.26 -16.37
N ALA A 66 -0.27 -16.68 -15.31
CA ALA A 66 0.45 -15.71 -14.49
C ALA A 66 1.33 -16.44 -13.48
N ALA A 67 2.53 -15.90 -13.21
CA ALA A 67 3.32 -16.32 -12.06
C ALA A 67 2.47 -16.21 -10.78
N ALA A 68 2.73 -17.02 -9.75
CA ALA A 68 1.98 -16.90 -8.50
C ALA A 68 2.07 -15.45 -7.96
N PRO A 69 0.95 -14.85 -7.49
CA PRO A 69 0.97 -13.46 -7.07
C PRO A 69 1.82 -13.31 -5.81
N ALA A 70 2.73 -12.33 -5.83
CA ALA A 70 3.59 -12.00 -4.72
C ALA A 70 2.89 -11.06 -3.73
N SER A 71 3.39 -11.08 -2.50
CA SER A 71 2.92 -10.26 -1.40
C SER A 71 3.94 -9.18 -1.12
N PHE A 72 3.49 -7.95 -0.91
CA PHE A 72 4.36 -6.83 -0.61
C PHE A 72 3.76 -5.99 0.52
N ALA A 73 4.59 -5.16 1.13
CA ALA A 73 4.14 -4.08 2.00
C ALA A 73 4.77 -2.76 1.56
N ILE A 74 4.05 -1.66 1.74
CA ILE A 74 4.63 -0.31 1.76
C ILE A 74 4.58 0.17 3.20
N LEU A 75 5.76 0.33 3.79
CA LEU A 75 5.98 0.60 5.20
C LEU A 75 6.59 1.98 5.39
N ASP A 76 6.16 2.68 6.43
CA ASP A 76 6.54 4.06 6.73
C ASP A 76 7.64 4.12 7.80
N ALA A 77 8.85 4.53 7.38
CA ALA A 77 9.97 4.66 8.31
C ALA A 77 9.78 5.77 9.34
N ALA A 78 8.89 6.75 9.10
CA ALA A 78 8.56 7.77 10.09
C ALA A 78 7.72 7.21 11.26
N LYS A 79 7.09 6.04 11.09
CA LYS A 79 6.31 5.35 12.13
C LYS A 79 7.01 4.13 12.69
N ILE A 80 7.71 3.38 11.84
CA ILE A 80 8.45 2.17 12.24
C ILE A 80 9.90 2.57 12.50
N THR A 81 10.26 2.61 13.78
CA THR A 81 11.63 2.96 14.20
C THR A 81 12.64 1.96 13.65
N ASN A 82 13.74 2.45 13.07
CA ASN A 82 14.80 1.65 12.46
C ASN A 82 14.33 0.73 11.31
N LEU A 83 13.27 1.12 10.59
CA LEU A 83 12.74 0.34 9.47
C LEU A 83 13.82 -0.04 8.42
N PRO A 84 14.69 0.87 7.95
CA PRO A 84 15.72 0.50 6.97
C PRO A 84 16.66 -0.60 7.48
N GLN A 85 17.09 -0.53 8.73
CA GLN A 85 17.97 -1.53 9.34
C GLN A 85 17.25 -2.86 9.55
N MET A 86 15.96 -2.84 9.92
CA MET A 86 15.12 -4.04 10.01
C MET A 86 14.97 -4.72 8.64
N LEU A 87 14.76 -3.93 7.58
CA LEU A 87 14.65 -4.42 6.20
C LEU A 87 15.97 -5.03 5.73
N GLU A 88 17.11 -4.38 5.96
CA GLU A 88 18.43 -4.93 5.67
C GLU A 88 18.65 -6.28 6.40
N GLY A 89 18.33 -6.34 7.69
CA GLY A 89 18.43 -7.55 8.49
C GLY A 89 17.49 -8.68 8.06
N SER A 90 16.33 -8.34 7.49
CA SER A 90 15.35 -9.32 6.99
C SER A 90 15.82 -10.10 5.77
N ARG A 91 16.79 -9.53 5.01
CA ARG A 91 17.25 -10.01 3.70
C ARG A 91 16.17 -10.13 2.63
N LEU A 92 14.97 -9.60 2.88
CA LEU A 92 13.91 -9.53 1.89
C LEU A 92 14.26 -8.49 0.82
N PRO A 93 13.89 -8.70 -0.45
CA PRO A 93 13.98 -7.65 -1.46
C PRO A 93 13.17 -6.41 -1.05
N HIS A 94 13.82 -5.25 -0.95
CA HIS A 94 13.17 -4.01 -0.54
C HIS A 94 13.78 -2.79 -1.21
N GLN A 95 13.00 -1.73 -1.36
CA GLN A 95 13.43 -0.47 -1.98
C GLN A 95 12.68 0.73 -1.37
N CYS A 96 13.38 1.84 -1.16
CA CYS A 96 12.72 3.09 -0.82
C CYS A 96 11.98 3.67 -2.03
N LEU A 97 10.80 4.27 -1.80
CA LEU A 97 10.11 5.05 -2.84
C LEU A 97 10.81 6.40 -3.10
N PHE A 98 11.64 6.91 -2.19
CA PHE A 98 12.50 8.05 -2.51
C PHE A 98 13.77 7.60 -3.25
N GLN A 99 14.42 8.55 -3.94
CA GLN A 99 15.60 8.31 -4.78
C GLN A 99 16.62 9.45 -4.64
N GLY A 100 17.88 9.13 -4.92
CA GLY A 100 18.98 10.09 -4.92
C GLY A 100 19.05 10.85 -3.60
N LYS A 101 19.19 12.18 -3.69
CA LYS A 101 19.32 13.04 -2.52
C LYS A 101 18.16 12.93 -1.53
N ALA A 102 16.93 12.73 -2.01
CA ALA A 102 15.77 12.57 -1.12
C ALA A 102 15.82 11.27 -0.32
N LEU A 103 16.40 10.19 -0.87
CA LEU A 103 16.64 8.96 -0.12
C LEU A 103 17.75 9.17 0.93
N GLU A 104 18.85 9.82 0.55
CA GLU A 104 19.95 10.10 1.47
C GLU A 104 19.49 10.94 2.68
N ASP A 105 18.63 11.93 2.44
CA ASP A 105 18.21 12.88 3.47
C ASP A 105 17.00 12.40 4.28
N LEU A 106 16.09 11.64 3.66
CA LEU A 106 14.79 11.29 4.25
C LEU A 106 14.55 9.79 4.37
N GLY A 107 15.54 8.93 4.08
CA GLY A 107 15.37 7.48 4.08
C GLY A 107 14.78 6.92 5.37
N ASP A 108 15.18 7.47 6.51
CA ASP A 108 14.68 7.09 7.85
C ASP A 108 13.26 7.60 8.15
N ALA A 109 12.67 8.40 7.26
CA ALA A 109 11.30 8.90 7.36
C ALA A 109 10.48 8.67 6.07
N ALA A 110 11.02 7.88 5.13
CA ALA A 110 10.43 7.64 3.83
C ALA A 110 9.59 6.36 3.80
N PRO A 111 8.68 6.21 2.84
CA PRO A 111 8.02 4.94 2.57
C PRO A 111 8.95 3.97 1.83
N TRP A 112 8.95 2.71 2.29
CA TRP A 112 9.72 1.59 1.75
C TRP A 112 8.79 0.48 1.28
N ILE A 113 9.00 -0.03 0.07
CA ILE A 113 8.32 -1.22 -0.42
C ILE A 113 9.20 -2.46 -0.19
N VAL A 114 8.61 -3.55 0.27
CA VAL A 114 9.29 -4.82 0.56
C VAL A 114 8.47 -5.99 0.04
N ALA A 115 9.13 -6.98 -0.57
CA ALA A 115 8.53 -8.26 -0.93
C ALA A 115 8.45 -9.15 0.31
N LEU A 116 7.26 -9.61 0.66
CA LEU A 116 6.98 -10.43 1.83
C LEU A 116 7.10 -11.91 1.48
N GLU A 117 7.71 -12.66 2.38
CA GLU A 117 7.79 -14.11 2.30
C GLU A 117 7.09 -14.73 3.52
N ASP A 118 6.32 -15.80 3.28
CA ASP A 118 5.80 -16.60 4.37
C ASP A 118 6.96 -17.27 5.11
N ASN A 119 6.83 -17.45 6.43
CA ASN A 119 7.84 -17.93 7.37
C ASN A 119 9.05 -17.01 7.56
N ASN A 120 8.94 -15.72 7.24
CA ASN A 120 9.98 -14.73 7.52
C ASN A 120 9.72 -13.98 8.84
N ARG A 121 10.74 -13.90 9.70
CA ARG A 121 10.65 -13.27 11.04
C ARG A 121 10.30 -11.78 10.98
N PHE A 122 10.80 -11.04 10.00
CA PHE A 122 10.45 -9.63 9.83
C PHE A 122 8.96 -9.48 9.52
N VAL A 123 8.45 -10.33 8.60
CA VAL A 123 7.03 -10.33 8.24
C VAL A 123 6.18 -10.66 9.46
N ARG A 124 6.56 -11.67 10.27
CA ARG A 124 5.90 -11.97 11.55
C ARG A 124 5.81 -10.74 12.46
N GLY A 125 6.89 -9.97 12.57
CA GLY A 125 6.92 -8.74 13.37
C GLY A 125 5.89 -7.69 12.92
N LEU A 126 5.56 -7.62 11.62
CA LEU A 126 4.51 -6.71 11.13
C LEU A 126 3.13 -7.03 11.69
N PHE A 127 2.88 -8.29 12.06
CA PHE A 127 1.58 -8.77 12.55
C PHE A 127 1.59 -9.20 14.01
N THR A 128 2.66 -8.87 14.74
CA THR A 128 2.83 -9.23 16.15
C THR A 128 2.65 -8.00 17.04
N ARG A 129 1.92 -8.18 18.13
CA ARG A 129 1.83 -7.24 19.26
C ARG A 129 2.59 -7.83 20.44
N SER A 130 3.75 -7.27 20.74
CA SER A 130 4.52 -7.63 21.93
C SER A 130 5.31 -6.41 22.43
N SER A 131 6.11 -6.58 23.48
CA SER A 131 7.05 -5.55 23.97
C SER A 131 8.35 -5.46 23.15
N ALA A 132 8.54 -6.34 22.16
CA ALA A 132 9.75 -6.35 21.37
C ALA A 132 9.77 -5.20 20.34
N PRO A 133 10.91 -4.52 20.13
CA PRO A 133 10.97 -3.34 19.28
C PRO A 133 10.79 -3.63 17.78
N TRP A 134 10.90 -4.89 17.36
CA TRP A 134 10.68 -5.33 15.97
C TRP A 134 9.24 -5.76 15.70
N ASP A 135 8.37 -5.80 16.72
CA ASP A 135 6.96 -6.12 16.60
C ASP A 135 6.17 -4.80 16.49
N VAL A 136 5.51 -4.60 15.35
CA VAL A 136 5.07 -3.27 14.90
C VAL A 136 3.59 -3.19 14.56
N TRP A 137 2.78 -4.16 14.97
CA TRP A 137 1.33 -4.20 14.70
C TRP A 137 0.60 -2.90 15.08
N ASP A 138 0.97 -2.30 16.20
CA ASP A 138 0.30 -1.09 16.72
C ASP A 138 0.87 0.23 16.20
N THR A 139 1.84 0.18 15.27
CA THR A 139 2.43 1.41 14.70
C THR A 139 1.56 2.06 13.64
N ASP A 140 0.54 1.35 13.12
CA ASP A 140 -0.17 1.72 11.88
C ASP A 140 0.82 2.07 10.77
N GLY A 141 1.87 1.24 10.66
CA GLY A 141 3.09 1.55 9.94
C GLY A 141 3.04 1.30 8.44
N GLY A 142 1.92 0.86 7.86
CA GLY A 142 1.85 0.68 6.41
C GLY A 142 0.68 -0.14 5.89
N VAL A 143 0.75 -0.41 4.59
CA VAL A 143 -0.24 -1.16 3.81
C VAL A 143 0.37 -2.46 3.30
N ILE A 144 -0.47 -3.48 3.13
CA ILE A 144 -0.16 -4.73 2.44
C ILE A 144 -0.77 -4.68 1.04
N LEU A 145 -0.07 -5.26 0.07
CA LEU A 145 -0.58 -5.37 -1.29
C LEU A 145 -0.25 -6.73 -1.91
N ARG A 146 -1.09 -7.18 -2.83
CA ARG A 146 -0.91 -8.37 -3.65
C ARG A 146 -0.84 -7.98 -5.12
N SER A 147 0.10 -8.56 -5.85
CA SER A 147 0.30 -8.24 -7.27
C SER A 147 1.02 -9.38 -8.01
N TYR A 148 0.80 -9.43 -9.32
CA TYR A 148 1.58 -10.24 -10.26
C TYR A 148 2.85 -9.54 -10.76
N GLU A 149 2.98 -8.24 -10.49
CA GLU A 149 4.14 -7.42 -10.85
C GLU A 149 5.31 -7.67 -9.88
N ASP A 150 6.52 -7.44 -10.37
CA ASP A 150 7.72 -7.48 -9.52
C ASP A 150 7.90 -6.22 -8.67
N LEU A 151 8.79 -6.32 -7.67
CA LEU A 151 9.10 -5.23 -6.74
C LEU A 151 9.53 -3.93 -7.46
N ASN A 152 10.36 -4.04 -8.51
CA ASN A 152 10.89 -2.86 -9.20
C ASN A 152 9.79 -2.14 -9.99
N SER A 153 8.90 -2.91 -10.62
CA SER A 153 7.72 -2.40 -11.33
C SER A 153 6.77 -1.69 -10.38
N LEU A 154 6.43 -2.32 -9.25
CA LEU A 154 5.58 -1.72 -8.22
C LEU A 154 6.20 -0.47 -7.61
N ARG A 155 7.49 -0.51 -7.25
CA ARG A 155 8.21 0.66 -6.74
C ARG A 155 8.19 1.81 -7.75
N SER A 156 8.44 1.52 -9.03
CA SER A 156 8.44 2.54 -10.08
C SER A 156 7.06 3.14 -10.31
N HIS A 157 6.01 2.32 -10.15
CA HIS A 157 4.62 2.75 -10.21
C HIS A 157 4.27 3.67 -9.03
N PHE A 158 4.34 3.17 -7.79
CA PHE A 158 3.91 3.89 -6.60
C PHE A 158 4.63 5.22 -6.36
N ARG A 159 5.89 5.34 -6.80
CA ARG A 159 6.66 6.57 -6.68
C ARG A 159 6.05 7.78 -7.37
N LYS A 160 5.32 7.55 -8.46
CA LYS A 160 4.65 8.62 -9.23
C LYS A 160 3.57 9.33 -8.41
N PHE A 161 3.04 8.66 -7.39
CA PHE A 161 1.91 9.13 -6.58
C PHE A 161 2.34 9.68 -5.21
N THR A 162 3.64 9.81 -4.94
CA THR A 162 4.12 10.27 -3.62
C THR A 162 3.89 11.75 -3.36
N LYS A 163 3.64 12.55 -4.41
CA LYS A 163 3.39 13.98 -4.31
C LYS A 163 2.20 14.39 -5.18
N VAL A 164 1.41 15.31 -4.66
CA VAL A 164 0.28 15.95 -5.36
C VAL A 164 0.37 17.46 -5.19
N ARG A 165 -0.28 18.22 -6.06
CA ARG A 165 -0.43 19.67 -5.93
C ARG A 165 -1.81 19.98 -5.35
N ASP A 166 -1.90 20.87 -4.38
CA ASP A 166 -3.17 21.40 -3.88
C ASP A 166 -3.76 22.48 -4.81
N GLU A 167 -4.94 22.99 -4.45
CA GLU A 167 -5.60 24.08 -5.18
C GLU A 167 -4.81 25.40 -5.23
N THR A 168 -3.75 25.53 -4.42
CA THR A 168 -2.85 26.70 -4.38
C THR A 168 -1.55 26.50 -5.14
N ASP A 169 -1.41 25.39 -5.89
CA ASP A 169 -0.18 24.97 -6.58
C ASP A 169 0.97 24.59 -5.63
N THR A 170 0.66 24.28 -4.37
CA THR A 170 1.65 23.85 -3.38
C THR A 170 1.83 22.33 -3.42
N TRP A 171 3.09 21.88 -3.45
CA TRP A 171 3.41 20.46 -3.39
C TRP A 171 3.19 19.89 -2.00
N MET A 172 2.38 18.83 -1.91
CA MET A 172 2.16 18.06 -0.69
C MET A 172 2.50 16.58 -0.91
N PHE A 173 2.85 15.88 0.16
CA PHE A 173 2.99 14.43 0.10
C PHE A 173 1.62 13.76 0.14
N PHE A 174 1.33 12.91 -0.83
CA PHE A 174 0.15 12.05 -0.80
C PHE A 174 0.53 10.70 -0.17
N ARG A 175 0.26 10.58 1.14
CA ARG A 175 0.64 9.43 1.96
C ARG A 175 -0.35 8.28 1.81
N PHE A 176 -0.56 7.78 0.59
CA PHE A 176 -1.51 6.68 0.31
C PHE A 176 -1.20 5.37 1.05
N TRP A 177 0.02 5.22 1.59
CA TRP A 177 0.47 4.07 2.39
C TRP A 177 0.07 4.16 3.87
N GLU A 178 -0.61 5.22 4.27
CA GLU A 178 -1.14 5.37 5.61
C GLU A 178 -2.42 4.54 5.79
N PRO A 179 -2.51 3.65 6.81
CA PRO A 179 -3.65 2.77 6.99
C PRO A 179 -5.02 3.48 6.99
N SER A 180 -5.09 4.67 7.60
CA SER A 180 -6.32 5.47 7.68
C SER A 180 -6.85 5.94 6.32
N TRP A 181 -6.02 5.89 5.27
CA TRP A 181 -6.42 6.27 3.92
C TRP A 181 -7.10 5.13 3.18
N VAL A 182 -6.80 3.86 3.46
CA VAL A 182 -7.27 2.72 2.65
C VAL A 182 -8.79 2.70 2.49
N GLU A 183 -9.54 2.88 3.58
CA GLU A 183 -11.01 2.95 3.52
C GLU A 183 -11.52 4.16 2.73
N ARG A 184 -10.80 5.28 2.84
CA ARG A 184 -11.20 6.57 2.26
C ARG A 184 -10.81 6.71 0.79
N LEU A 185 -9.86 5.92 0.29
CA LEU A 185 -9.37 6.04 -1.08
C LEU A 185 -10.52 5.93 -2.10
N ALA A 186 -11.45 5.00 -1.89
CA ALA A 186 -12.62 4.83 -2.77
C ALA A 186 -13.69 5.91 -2.62
N GLU A 187 -13.66 6.68 -1.53
CA GLU A 187 -14.59 7.78 -1.27
C GLU A 187 -14.03 9.12 -1.79
N VAL A 188 -12.72 9.30 -1.71
CA VAL A 188 -12.03 10.57 -1.99
C VAL A 188 -11.54 10.65 -3.43
N LEU A 189 -11.05 9.56 -4.01
CA LEU A 189 -10.58 9.52 -5.38
C LEU A 189 -11.72 9.17 -6.33
N ASP A 190 -11.75 9.80 -7.50
CA ASP A 190 -12.64 9.32 -8.56
C ASP A 190 -12.20 7.92 -9.05
N PRO A 191 -13.10 7.14 -9.68
CA PRO A 191 -12.78 5.77 -10.09
C PRO A 191 -11.55 5.64 -11.00
N ASN A 192 -11.26 6.63 -11.85
CA ASN A 192 -10.09 6.60 -12.72
C ASN A 192 -8.81 6.90 -11.94
N GLN A 193 -8.84 7.84 -10.99
CA GLN A 193 -7.72 8.11 -10.08
C GLN A 193 -7.40 6.91 -9.19
N LEU A 194 -8.42 6.29 -8.60
CA LEU A 194 -8.26 5.08 -7.80
C LEU A 194 -7.67 3.94 -8.64
N HIS A 195 -8.21 3.73 -9.85
CA HIS A 195 -7.67 2.74 -10.76
C HIS A 195 -6.22 3.05 -11.16
N ALA A 196 -5.89 4.30 -11.44
CA ALA A 196 -4.53 4.71 -11.77
C ALA A 196 -3.55 4.42 -10.62
N LEU A 197 -3.94 4.70 -9.37
CA LEU A 197 -3.14 4.39 -8.19
C LEU A 197 -2.96 2.88 -7.99
N LEU A 198 -4.03 2.10 -8.11
CA LEU A 198 -4.05 0.66 -7.83
C LEU A 198 -3.88 -0.22 -9.07
N LYS A 199 -3.39 0.33 -10.18
CA LYS A 199 -3.14 -0.42 -11.40
C LYS A 199 -2.12 -1.53 -11.15
N GLY A 200 -2.47 -2.76 -11.54
CA GLY A 200 -1.63 -3.95 -11.30
C GLY A 200 -1.67 -4.47 -9.87
N VAL A 201 -2.58 -3.96 -9.03
CA VAL A 201 -2.76 -4.41 -7.64
C VAL A 201 -4.07 -5.18 -7.53
N GLU A 202 -3.98 -6.41 -7.04
CA GLU A 202 -5.10 -7.35 -6.91
C GLU A 202 -5.75 -7.29 -5.52
N ALA A 203 -5.00 -6.82 -4.52
CA ALA A 203 -5.50 -6.50 -3.20
C ALA A 203 -4.64 -5.40 -2.59
N PHE A 204 -5.26 -4.40 -1.98
CA PHE A 204 -4.58 -3.31 -1.27
C PHE A 204 -5.26 -3.10 0.07
N GLY A 205 -4.58 -3.41 1.17
CA GLY A 205 -5.22 -3.48 2.48
C GLY A 205 -4.37 -3.00 3.64
N ALA A 206 -5.02 -2.68 4.74
CA ALA A 206 -4.36 -2.25 5.97
C ALA A 206 -5.22 -2.53 7.20
N LYS A 207 -4.58 -2.44 8.36
CA LYS A 207 -5.25 -2.42 9.66
C LYS A 207 -6.15 -1.18 9.78
N SER A 208 -7.35 -1.37 10.31
CA SER A 208 -8.31 -0.31 10.62
C SER A 208 -8.95 -0.58 11.98
N GLY A 209 -8.43 0.07 13.03
CA GLY A 209 -8.83 -0.24 14.40
C GLY A 209 -8.50 -1.70 14.76
N GLU A 210 -9.54 -2.47 15.10
CA GLU A 210 -9.44 -3.92 15.36
C GLU A 210 -9.67 -4.77 14.10
N ASP A 211 -10.02 -4.16 12.98
CA ASP A 211 -10.31 -4.83 11.72
C ASP A 211 -9.13 -4.73 10.74
N PHE A 212 -9.27 -5.42 9.62
CA PHE A 212 -8.43 -5.25 8.45
C PHE A 212 -9.31 -5.02 7.21
N VAL A 213 -9.01 -3.97 6.46
CA VAL A 213 -9.75 -3.62 5.25
C VAL A 213 -8.93 -3.85 4.00
N ILE A 214 -9.60 -4.20 2.90
CA ILE A 214 -8.94 -4.58 1.66
C ILE A 214 -9.76 -4.05 0.48
N LEU A 215 -9.13 -3.23 -0.35
CA LEU A 215 -9.63 -2.86 -1.67
C LEU A 215 -9.25 -3.93 -2.70
N ARG A 216 -10.22 -4.38 -3.50
CA ARG A 216 -10.02 -5.35 -4.59
C ARG A 216 -10.69 -4.87 -5.88
N PRO A 217 -10.07 -5.05 -7.05
CA PRO A 217 -10.74 -4.79 -8.32
C PRO A 217 -11.94 -5.72 -8.52
N THR A 218 -13.02 -5.22 -9.12
CA THR A 218 -14.25 -5.96 -9.43
C THR A 218 -14.66 -5.86 -10.90
#